data_AF-G4Z8V9-F1
#
_entry.id   AF-G4Z8V9-F1
#
_cell.length_a   1.000
_cell.length_b   1.000
_cell.length_c   1.000
_cell.angle_alpha   90.00
_cell.angle_beta   90.00
_cell.angle_gamma   90.00
#
_symmetry.space_group_name_H-M   'P 1'
#
loop_
_entity.id
_entity.type
_entity.pdbx_description
1 polymer ?
#
loop_
_entity_poly.entity_id
_entity_poly.type
_entity_poly.pdbx_seq_one_letter_code
_entity_poly.pdbx_strand_id
1 'polypeptide(L)'
;MTTKLQFVVEQSARQLQLGVDASVQWTRLLEELPVQERDYLSRAADEQFEEQMKYLTGPREGERDAAIQRHLHGILVLTAPQRNGQTVAKTPVHHSLRHLLQAFANIFRGCYAGLLQYGGQGSGVRAGVSVDRVTCALPLVAADVTQFAAILAQVVMFKYPFVQPGEMQRKVVQKSVLAALFDALQPALHGLYVASFQREDALVEDVAELCRTNALEYFEVKPVFRLDGSWQQQDRLADGNERRLLTLRHYNAAIYHMSNLASERSPITKLERVALVCEEVDRAVKAYYKLQPVDSRPSPKELNITTEDLCALLSFILVSAPSSCLHVFTQLALLGSFISPSNANGREGFALAACTTAVQHLMQLR
;
A
#
# COMPACT_ATOMS: atom_id res chain seq x y z
N MET A 1 1.79 2.85 -21.74
CA MET A 1 1.19 3.16 -20.42
C MET A 1 1.94 2.41 -19.33
N THR A 2 2.12 1.10 -19.46
CA THR A 2 2.88 0.25 -18.53
C THR A 2 4.38 0.55 -18.47
N THR A 3 4.98 0.97 -19.59
CA THR A 3 6.38 1.39 -19.68
C THR A 3 6.73 2.53 -18.72
N LYS A 4 5.78 3.43 -18.46
CA LYS A 4 5.93 4.54 -17.52
C LYS A 4 5.89 4.06 -16.06
N LEU A 5 4.96 3.16 -15.75
CA LEU A 5 4.89 2.51 -14.43
C LEU A 5 6.18 1.73 -14.14
N GLN A 6 6.62 0.90 -15.10
CA GLN A 6 7.88 0.15 -15.00
C GLN A 6 9.08 1.07 -14.83
N PHE A 7 9.18 2.13 -15.63
CA PHE A 7 10.21 3.16 -15.49
C PHE A 7 10.26 3.73 -14.07
N VAL A 8 9.13 4.18 -13.52
CA VAL A 8 9.09 4.76 -12.17
C VAL A 8 9.51 3.74 -11.12
N VAL A 9 8.97 2.53 -11.17
CA VAL A 9 9.30 1.47 -10.19
C VAL A 9 10.77 1.07 -10.25
N GLU A 10 11.31 0.83 -11.45
CA GLU A 10 12.70 0.42 -11.65
C GLU A 10 13.69 1.54 -11.28
N GLN A 11 13.40 2.78 -11.67
CA GLN A 11 14.27 3.90 -11.32
C GLN A 11 14.20 4.22 -9.83
N SER A 12 13.03 4.12 -9.18
CA SER A 12 12.92 4.23 -7.73
C SER A 12 13.82 3.20 -7.04
N ALA A 13 13.75 1.93 -7.46
CA ALA A 13 14.59 0.87 -6.92
C ALA A 13 16.09 1.13 -7.11
N ARG A 14 16.50 1.68 -8.27
CA ARG A 14 17.90 2.07 -8.53
C ARG A 14 18.35 3.26 -7.67
N GLN A 15 17.49 4.26 -7.53
CA GLN A 15 17.81 5.46 -6.75
C GLN A 15 18.02 5.13 -5.26
N LEU A 16 17.35 4.10 -4.75
CA LEU A 16 17.57 3.59 -3.40
C LEU A 16 18.94 2.90 -3.21
N GLN A 17 19.57 2.44 -4.29
CA GLN A 17 20.92 1.85 -4.25
C GLN A 17 22.02 2.93 -4.26
N LEU A 18 21.70 4.12 -4.74
CA LEU A 18 22.60 5.27 -4.71
C LEU A 18 22.54 5.87 -3.30
N GLY A 19 23.66 5.82 -2.58
CA GLY A 19 23.76 6.29 -1.19
C GLY A 19 23.39 7.77 -1.02
N VAL A 20 23.25 8.21 0.24
CA VAL A 20 22.89 9.59 0.58
C VAL A 20 24.05 10.53 0.21
N ASP A 21 23.80 11.50 -0.66
CA ASP A 21 24.72 12.62 -0.86
C ASP A 21 24.66 13.55 0.36
N ALA A 22 25.82 13.99 0.85
CA ALA A 22 25.94 14.88 2.00
C ALA A 22 25.27 16.26 1.79
N SER A 23 24.94 16.60 0.53
CA SER A 23 24.30 17.85 0.12
C SER A 23 22.78 17.92 0.35
N VAL A 24 22.14 16.83 0.79
CA VAL A 24 20.69 16.72 0.91
C VAL A 24 20.15 17.56 2.07
N GLN A 25 19.29 18.55 1.78
CA GLN A 25 18.87 19.61 2.74
C GLN A 25 18.30 19.11 4.07
N TRP A 26 17.62 17.96 4.09
CA TRP A 26 17.00 17.45 5.31
C TRP A 26 17.99 16.78 6.28
N THR A 27 19.19 16.41 5.84
CA THR A 27 20.20 15.75 6.71
C THR A 27 20.66 16.66 7.84
N ARG A 28 20.63 17.99 7.62
CA ARG A 28 20.91 19.02 8.64
C ARG A 28 19.95 18.98 9.83
N LEU A 29 18.74 18.45 9.65
CA LEU A 29 17.77 18.31 10.74
C LEU A 29 18.26 17.36 11.85
N LEU A 30 19.24 16.51 11.57
CA LEU A 30 19.78 15.54 12.52
C LEU A 30 20.75 16.20 13.53
N GLU A 31 21.36 17.32 13.17
CA GLU A 31 22.35 18.02 14.01
C GLU A 31 21.69 18.68 15.24
N GLU A 32 20.39 18.97 15.17
CA GLU A 32 19.64 19.71 16.20
C GLU A 32 18.80 18.81 17.14
N LEU A 33 18.91 17.49 17.01
CA LEU A 33 18.12 16.55 17.82
C LEU A 33 18.61 16.49 19.27
N PRO A 34 17.75 16.81 20.26
CA PRO A 34 18.13 16.69 21.66
C PRO A 34 18.18 15.21 22.07
N VAL A 35 19.21 14.84 22.85
CA VAL A 35 19.35 13.49 23.41
C VAL A 35 18.23 13.15 24.41
N GLN A 36 17.67 14.17 25.09
CA GLN A 36 16.56 14.04 26.04
C GLN A 36 15.47 15.06 25.75
N GLU A 37 14.21 14.68 25.98
CA GLU A 37 13.07 15.56 25.77
C GLU A 37 13.08 16.73 26.76
N ARG A 38 12.93 17.95 26.23
CA ARG A 38 12.83 19.17 27.05
C ARG A 38 11.42 19.33 27.64
N ASP A 39 10.41 18.89 26.90
CA ASP A 39 9.01 18.95 27.30
C ASP A 39 8.66 17.85 28.33
N TYR A 40 7.94 18.23 29.38
CA TYR A 40 7.60 17.33 30.48
C TYR A 40 6.70 16.18 30.05
N LEU A 41 5.69 16.43 29.22
CA LEU A 41 4.75 15.40 28.76
C LEU A 41 5.44 14.40 27.83
N SER A 42 6.34 14.90 26.97
CA SER A 42 7.13 14.07 26.06
C SER A 42 8.11 13.17 26.84
N ARG A 43 8.74 13.71 27.89
CA ARG A 43 9.63 12.94 28.77
C ARG A 43 8.87 11.88 29.58
N ALA A 44 7.71 12.22 30.13
CA ALA A 44 6.86 11.27 30.85
C ALA A 44 6.35 10.14 29.94
N ALA A 45 6.05 10.43 28.67
CA ALA A 45 5.66 9.41 27.69
C ALA A 45 6.82 8.43 27.39
N ASP A 46 8.05 8.94 27.28
CA ASP A 46 9.24 8.10 27.11
C ASP A 46 9.50 7.21 28.34
N GLU A 47 9.44 7.78 29.54
CA GLU A 47 9.62 7.05 30.80
C GLU A 47 8.55 5.96 30.99
N GLN A 48 7.29 6.27 30.69
CA GLN A 48 6.20 5.29 30.75
C GLN A 48 6.41 4.15 29.75
N PHE A 49 6.87 4.47 28.54
CA PHE A 49 7.16 3.45 27.53
C PHE A 49 8.34 2.56 27.94
N GLU A 50 9.43 3.15 28.41
CA GLU A 50 10.58 2.39 28.93
C GLU A 50 10.15 1.45 30.07
N GLU A 51 9.37 1.96 31.02
CA GLU A 51 8.88 1.19 32.15
C GLU A 51 7.96 0.04 31.69
N GLN A 52 7.03 0.32 30.77
CA GLN A 52 6.18 -0.72 30.18
C GLN A 52 7.02 -1.84 29.53
N MET A 53 8.07 -1.49 28.81
CA MET A 53 8.91 -2.45 28.09
C MET A 53 9.75 -3.35 29.00
N LYS A 54 10.01 -2.95 30.25
CA LYS A 54 10.65 -3.82 31.27
C LYS A 54 9.75 -5.00 31.67
N TYR A 55 8.44 -4.79 31.73
CA TYR A 55 7.48 -5.80 32.16
C TYR A 55 6.98 -6.71 31.02
N LEU A 56 7.22 -6.36 29.76
CA LEU A 56 6.85 -7.17 28.60
C LEU A 56 7.93 -8.21 28.28
N THR A 57 8.18 -9.13 29.21
CA THR A 57 9.17 -10.22 29.08
C THR A 57 8.51 -11.59 29.29
N GLY A 58 9.17 -12.65 28.82
CA GLY A 58 8.69 -14.04 28.97
C GLY A 58 7.32 -14.26 28.32
N PRO A 59 6.28 -14.68 29.06
CA PRO A 59 4.97 -15.02 28.49
C PRO A 59 4.26 -13.83 27.80
N ARG A 60 4.67 -12.59 28.10
CA ARG A 60 4.10 -11.35 27.52
C ARG A 60 4.95 -10.74 26.41
N GLU A 61 5.99 -11.44 25.97
CA GLU A 61 6.88 -10.95 24.90
C GLU A 61 6.12 -10.69 23.59
N GLY A 62 5.08 -11.46 23.30
CA GLY A 62 4.21 -11.25 22.14
C GLY A 62 3.44 -9.91 22.15
N GLU A 63 3.35 -9.22 23.29
CA GLU A 63 2.71 -7.90 23.38
C GLU A 63 3.67 -6.73 23.04
N ARG A 64 4.99 -6.99 22.97
CA ARG A 64 6.01 -5.94 22.75
C ARG A 64 5.79 -5.20 21.44
N ASP A 65 5.51 -5.93 20.36
CA ASP A 65 5.32 -5.35 19.03
C ASP A 65 4.15 -4.37 19.01
N ALA A 66 3.03 -4.75 19.61
CA ALA A 66 1.86 -3.90 19.73
C ALA A 66 2.11 -2.68 20.64
N ALA A 67 2.96 -2.81 21.66
CA ALA A 67 3.34 -1.68 22.52
C ALA A 67 4.24 -0.69 21.78
N ILE A 68 5.24 -1.18 21.02
CA ILE A 68 6.12 -0.36 20.18
C ILE A 68 5.28 0.41 19.16
N GLN A 69 4.38 -0.26 18.42
CA GLN A 69 3.52 0.38 17.44
C GLN A 69 2.66 1.48 18.08
N ARG A 70 2.04 1.20 19.23
CA ARG A 70 1.19 2.17 19.94
C ARG A 70 1.99 3.39 20.40
N HIS A 71 3.17 3.19 20.97
CA HIS A 71 4.03 4.29 21.41
C HIS A 71 4.45 5.17 20.22
N LEU A 72 5.03 4.55 19.19
CA LEU A 72 5.50 5.26 17.99
C LEU A 72 4.36 5.98 17.27
N HIS A 73 3.18 5.38 17.16
CA HIS A 73 2.00 6.06 16.63
C HIS A 73 1.61 7.26 17.51
N GLY A 74 1.65 7.12 18.84
CA GLY A 74 1.36 8.22 19.77
C GLY A 74 2.28 9.42 19.64
N ILE A 75 3.57 9.21 19.34
CA ILE A 75 4.55 10.30 19.22
C ILE A 75 4.72 10.84 17.79
N LEU A 76 4.62 9.99 16.75
CA LEU A 76 4.92 10.39 15.36
C LEU A 76 3.69 10.88 14.59
N VAL A 77 2.46 10.61 15.06
CA VAL A 77 1.26 11.07 14.35
C VAL A 77 1.14 12.60 14.41
N LEU A 78 1.08 13.23 13.23
CA LEU A 78 0.94 14.69 13.11
C LEU A 78 -0.51 15.16 13.29
N THR A 79 -1.50 14.33 12.98
CA THR A 79 -2.94 14.63 13.13
C THR A 79 -3.52 13.91 14.35
N ALA A 80 -3.88 14.64 15.39
CA ALA A 80 -4.45 14.03 16.59
C ALA A 80 -5.70 13.18 16.25
N PRO A 81 -5.82 11.95 16.79
CA PRO A 81 -6.98 11.11 16.53
C PRO A 81 -8.26 11.82 16.99
N GLN A 82 -9.22 11.94 16.08
CA GLN A 82 -10.52 12.53 16.34
C GLN A 82 -11.57 11.43 16.54
N ARG A 83 -12.39 11.55 17.58
CA ARG A 83 -13.61 10.75 17.77
C ARG A 83 -14.76 11.73 17.94
N ASN A 84 -15.78 11.63 17.09
CA ASN A 84 -16.91 12.55 17.05
C ASN A 84 -16.50 14.04 16.95
N GLY A 85 -15.46 14.36 16.17
CA GLY A 85 -14.95 15.72 15.98
C GLY A 85 -14.13 16.28 17.17
N GLN A 86 -13.93 15.51 18.24
CA GLN A 86 -13.09 15.90 19.37
C GLN A 86 -11.75 15.15 19.34
N THR A 87 -10.65 15.88 19.57
CA THR A 87 -9.32 15.29 19.72
C THR A 87 -9.25 14.45 20.99
N VAL A 88 -9.08 13.14 20.84
CA VAL A 88 -9.22 12.15 21.92
C VAL A 88 -7.96 12.02 22.77
N ALA A 89 -6.81 12.41 22.22
CA ALA A 89 -5.51 12.25 22.88
C ALA A 89 -4.82 13.60 23.05
N LYS A 90 -4.30 13.86 24.26
CA LYS A 90 -3.16 14.75 24.48
C LYS A 90 -1.94 14.07 23.88
N THR A 91 -1.82 14.09 22.54
CA THR A 91 -0.58 13.66 21.90
C THR A 91 0.55 14.56 22.40
N PRO A 92 1.74 14.04 22.71
CA PRO A 92 2.88 14.87 23.04
C PRO A 92 3.25 15.70 21.79
N VAL A 93 2.65 16.88 21.69
CA VAL A 93 2.78 17.79 20.54
C VAL A 93 4.23 18.26 20.38
N HIS A 94 5.01 18.20 21.46
CA HIS A 94 6.36 18.73 21.55
C HIS A 94 7.48 17.69 21.53
N HIS A 95 7.18 16.45 21.14
CA HIS A 95 8.19 15.39 21.10
C HIS A 95 9.21 15.63 19.98
N SER A 96 10.51 15.51 20.24
CA SER A 96 11.58 15.79 19.26
C SER A 96 11.43 15.01 17.94
N LEU A 97 11.13 13.71 18.01
CA LEU A 97 10.90 12.86 16.83
C LEU A 97 9.71 13.34 15.97
N ARG A 98 8.68 13.91 16.60
CA ARG A 98 7.55 14.52 15.90
C ARG A 98 7.97 15.78 15.17
N HIS A 99 8.74 16.64 15.83
CA HIS A 99 9.28 17.85 15.24
C HIS A 99 10.18 17.55 14.04
N LEU A 100 11.02 16.52 14.15
CA LEU A 100 11.86 16.05 13.04
C LEU A 100 11.01 15.61 11.83
N LEU A 101 9.98 14.80 12.07
CA LEU A 101 9.05 14.37 11.01
C LEU A 101 8.31 15.56 10.39
N GLN A 102 7.83 16.51 11.20
CA GLN A 102 7.16 17.72 10.73
C GLN A 102 8.09 18.61 9.90
N ALA A 103 9.34 18.77 10.34
CA ALA A 103 10.35 19.55 9.63
C ALA A 103 10.66 18.91 8.27
N PHE A 104 10.87 17.60 8.22
CA PHE A 104 11.03 16.87 6.96
C PHE A 104 9.81 17.05 6.05
N ALA A 105 8.59 16.89 6.57
CA ALA A 105 7.38 17.08 5.78
C ALA A 105 7.27 18.49 5.18
N ASN A 106 7.72 19.52 5.91
CA ASN A 106 7.75 20.90 5.42
C ASN A 106 8.82 21.10 4.33
N ILE A 107 10.03 20.57 4.52
CA ILE A 107 11.10 20.60 3.52
C ILE A 107 10.64 19.86 2.25
N PHE A 108 10.12 18.65 2.40
CA PHE A 108 9.60 17.85 1.29
C PHE A 108 8.55 18.61 0.48
N ARG A 109 7.55 19.20 1.16
CA ARG A 109 6.54 20.03 0.49
C ARG A 109 7.17 21.23 -0.21
N GLY A 110 8.15 21.90 0.41
CA GLY A 110 8.86 23.03 -0.20
C GLY A 110 9.61 22.63 -1.47
N CYS A 111 10.39 21.55 -1.41
CA CYS A 111 11.18 21.03 -2.54
C CYS A 111 10.30 20.63 -3.73
N TYR A 112 9.15 20.02 -3.46
CA TYR A 112 8.27 19.46 -4.49
C TYR A 112 7.03 20.31 -4.79
N ALA A 113 6.87 21.48 -4.16
CA ALA A 113 5.73 22.38 -4.36
C ALA A 113 5.53 22.77 -5.83
N GLY A 114 6.62 23.01 -6.56
CA GLY A 114 6.58 23.36 -7.97
C GLY A 114 6.01 22.27 -8.87
N LEU A 115 6.10 21.00 -8.45
CA LEU A 115 5.54 19.85 -9.17
C LEU A 115 4.07 19.59 -8.79
N LEU A 116 3.67 19.90 -7.55
CA LEU A 116 2.31 19.73 -7.04
C LEU A 116 1.28 20.70 -7.64
N GLN A 117 1.71 21.88 -8.07
CA GLN A 117 0.84 22.90 -8.69
C GLN A 117 0.19 22.44 -10.00
N TYR A 118 0.61 21.30 -10.57
CA TYR A 118 0.03 20.70 -11.77
C TYR A 118 -1.22 19.86 -11.50
N GLY A 119 -1.45 19.40 -10.27
CA GLY A 119 -2.52 18.44 -9.92
C GLY A 119 -3.84 19.04 -9.43
N GLY A 120 -3.95 20.36 -9.35
CA GLY A 120 -5.17 21.06 -8.89
C GLY A 120 -6.06 21.47 -10.06
N GLN A 121 -7.39 21.37 -9.89
CA GLN A 121 -8.46 21.82 -10.80
C GLN A 121 -8.38 23.32 -11.15
N GLY A 122 -7.35 23.73 -11.87
CA GLY A 122 -7.19 25.08 -12.41
C GLY A 122 -6.99 24.98 -13.91
N SER A 123 -7.98 25.43 -14.67
CA SER A 123 -7.77 25.81 -16.07
C SER A 123 -6.66 26.87 -16.11
N GLY A 124 -5.44 26.43 -16.42
CA GLY A 124 -4.27 27.27 -16.34
C GLY A 124 -2.99 26.45 -16.36
N VAL A 125 -2.59 26.02 -17.55
CA VAL A 125 -1.22 25.58 -17.82
C VAL A 125 -0.29 26.75 -17.47
N ARG A 126 0.29 26.77 -16.27
CA ARG A 126 1.49 27.59 -16.06
C ARG A 126 2.59 26.95 -16.90
N ALA A 127 2.97 27.65 -17.97
CA ALA A 127 4.01 27.23 -18.89
C ALA A 127 5.29 26.84 -18.12
N GLY A 128 5.71 25.57 -18.19
CA GLY A 128 7.04 25.17 -17.76
C GLY A 128 7.19 23.82 -17.03
N VAL A 129 6.13 23.16 -16.56
CA VAL A 129 6.21 21.84 -15.88
C VAL A 129 5.40 20.81 -16.65
N SER A 130 6.07 19.86 -17.30
CA SER A 130 5.42 18.75 -18.02
C SER A 130 5.14 17.57 -17.08
N VAL A 131 4.12 16.76 -17.39
CA VAL A 131 3.86 15.46 -16.73
C VAL A 131 5.12 14.59 -16.70
N ASP A 132 5.93 14.65 -17.75
CA ASP A 132 7.19 13.91 -17.84
C ASP A 132 8.20 14.38 -16.79
N ARG A 133 8.26 15.69 -16.49
CA ARG A 133 9.11 16.20 -15.40
C ARG A 133 8.67 15.68 -14.04
N VAL A 134 7.36 15.66 -13.76
CA VAL A 134 6.84 15.09 -12.51
C VAL A 134 7.16 13.59 -12.43
N THR A 135 6.94 12.86 -13.52
CA THR A 135 7.21 11.42 -13.63
C THR A 135 8.69 11.11 -13.38
N CYS A 136 9.61 11.87 -13.98
CA CYS A 136 11.05 11.72 -13.79
C CYS A 136 11.52 12.09 -12.37
N ALA A 137 10.75 12.88 -11.62
CA ALA A 137 11.08 13.23 -10.25
C ALA A 137 10.60 12.19 -9.22
N LEU A 138 9.63 11.32 -9.57
CA LEU A 138 9.08 10.32 -8.65
C LEU A 138 10.15 9.36 -8.05
N PRO A 139 11.17 8.89 -8.80
CA PRO A 139 12.24 8.09 -8.23
C PRO A 139 13.03 8.81 -7.13
N LEU A 140 13.32 10.10 -7.31
CA LEU A 140 14.00 10.92 -6.31
C LEU A 140 13.10 11.13 -5.08
N VAL A 141 11.82 11.40 -5.31
CA VAL A 141 10.80 11.50 -4.24
C VAL A 141 10.74 10.21 -3.40
N ALA A 142 10.74 9.05 -4.05
CA ALA A 142 10.72 7.76 -3.37
C ALA A 142 12.01 7.52 -2.56
N ALA A 143 13.16 7.90 -3.13
CA ALA A 143 14.45 7.81 -2.45
C ALA A 143 14.50 8.68 -1.20
N ASP A 144 14.13 9.97 -1.29
CA ASP A 144 14.13 10.90 -0.15
C ASP A 144 13.29 10.38 1.01
N VAL A 145 12.07 9.92 0.71
CA VAL A 145 11.13 9.41 1.72
C VAL A 145 11.66 8.13 2.36
N THR A 146 12.19 7.19 1.57
CA THR A 146 12.68 5.91 2.08
C THR A 146 13.98 6.08 2.88
N GLN A 147 14.88 6.95 2.42
CA GLN A 147 16.13 7.27 3.12
C GLN A 147 15.82 7.96 4.45
N PHE A 148 14.94 8.97 4.45
CA PHE A 148 14.52 9.61 5.70
C PHE A 148 13.86 8.62 6.66
N ALA A 149 12.98 7.72 6.17
CA ALA A 149 12.37 6.68 6.99
C ALA A 149 13.42 5.76 7.65
N ALA A 150 14.44 5.35 6.89
CA ALA A 150 15.51 4.51 7.40
C ALA A 150 16.32 5.22 8.50
N ILE A 151 16.68 6.50 8.29
CA ILE A 151 17.38 7.30 9.28
C ILE A 151 16.51 7.55 10.52
N LEU A 152 15.25 7.93 10.34
CA LEU A 152 14.32 8.13 11.45
C LEU A 152 14.15 6.85 12.27
N ALA A 153 14.07 5.68 11.64
CA ALA A 153 14.06 4.40 12.34
C ALA A 153 15.36 4.16 13.13
N GLN A 154 16.53 4.53 12.60
CA GLN A 154 17.79 4.46 13.33
C GLN A 154 17.81 5.41 14.53
N VAL A 155 17.33 6.65 14.39
CA VAL A 155 17.21 7.62 15.48
C VAL A 155 16.26 7.09 16.57
N VAL A 156 15.12 6.52 16.20
CA VAL A 156 14.19 5.87 17.14
C VAL A 156 14.90 4.74 17.89
N MET A 157 15.61 3.87 17.18
CA MET A 157 16.34 2.76 17.78
C MET A 157 17.48 3.23 18.68
N PHE A 158 18.15 4.33 18.36
CA PHE A 158 19.17 4.95 19.20
C PHE A 158 18.55 5.54 20.48
N LYS A 159 17.40 6.22 20.35
CA LYS A 159 16.67 6.79 21.48
C LYS A 159 16.07 5.71 22.40
N TYR A 160 15.66 4.57 21.85
CA TYR A 160 15.10 3.45 22.61
C TYR A 160 15.90 2.15 22.38
N PRO A 161 17.09 2.00 23.00
CA PRO A 161 17.97 0.84 22.77
C PRO A 161 17.31 -0.51 23.08
N PHE A 162 16.39 -0.54 24.05
CA PHE A 162 15.63 -1.74 24.45
C PHE A 162 14.64 -2.27 23.38
N VAL A 163 14.46 -1.53 22.28
CA VAL A 163 13.67 -1.94 21.11
C VAL A 163 14.55 -2.64 20.05
N GLN A 164 15.87 -2.62 20.20
CA GLN A 164 16.81 -3.29 19.28
C GLN A 164 17.10 -4.81 19.49
N PRO A 165 16.63 -5.52 20.55
CA PRO A 165 17.21 -6.83 20.89
C PRO A 165 16.90 -7.94 19.87
N GLY A 166 15.90 -7.77 18.99
CA GLY A 166 15.56 -8.76 17.96
C GLY A 166 15.19 -8.15 16.61
N GLU A 167 15.32 -8.96 15.55
CA GLU A 167 15.02 -8.56 14.16
C GLU A 167 13.54 -8.21 13.97
N MET A 168 12.63 -8.91 14.67
CA MET A 168 11.19 -8.63 14.69
C MET A 168 10.90 -7.21 15.15
N GLN A 169 11.43 -6.80 16.30
CA GLN A 169 11.18 -5.47 16.86
C GLN A 169 11.75 -4.36 15.97
N ARG A 170 12.91 -4.59 15.33
CA ARG A 170 13.47 -3.66 14.34
C ARG A 170 12.53 -3.48 13.14
N LYS A 171 11.95 -4.58 12.62
CA LYS A 171 10.95 -4.52 11.54
C LYS A 171 9.71 -3.75 11.99
N VAL A 172 9.27 -3.92 13.23
CA VAL A 172 8.11 -3.20 13.78
C VAL A 172 8.38 -1.69 13.85
N VAL A 173 9.57 -1.27 14.30
CA VAL A 173 9.97 0.15 14.28
C VAL A 173 9.97 0.70 12.86
N GLN A 174 10.63 0.01 11.92
CA GLN A 174 10.69 0.44 10.52
C GLN A 174 9.28 0.57 9.91
N LYS A 175 8.40 -0.41 10.12
CA LYS A 175 7.00 -0.36 9.66
C LYS A 175 6.25 0.84 10.27
N SER A 176 6.42 1.09 11.57
CA SER A 176 5.72 2.17 12.28
C SER A 176 6.19 3.55 11.81
N VAL A 177 7.49 3.73 11.62
CA VAL A 177 8.08 4.97 11.11
C VAL A 177 7.61 5.24 9.68
N LEU A 178 7.64 4.22 8.82
CA LEU A 178 7.16 4.37 7.45
C LEU A 178 5.67 4.73 7.41
N ALA A 179 4.83 4.07 8.21
CA ALA A 179 3.40 4.38 8.29
C ALA A 179 3.15 5.85 8.70
N ALA A 180 3.83 6.32 9.76
CA ALA A 180 3.70 7.71 10.21
C ALA A 180 4.20 8.72 9.16
N LEU A 181 5.27 8.39 8.44
CA LEU A 181 5.79 9.21 7.36
C LEU A 181 4.80 9.30 6.19
N PHE A 182 4.20 8.18 5.80
CA PHE A 182 3.17 8.16 4.76
C PHE A 182 1.95 8.99 5.16
N ASP A 183 1.47 8.86 6.39
CA ASP A 183 0.37 9.69 6.91
C ASP A 183 0.72 11.19 6.86
N ALA A 184 1.94 11.57 7.24
CA ALA A 184 2.41 12.95 7.24
C ALA A 184 2.53 13.57 5.83
N LEU A 185 2.96 12.76 4.87
CA LEU A 185 3.22 13.17 3.50
C LEU A 185 2.05 12.96 2.55
N GLN A 186 1.00 12.23 2.97
CA GLN A 186 -0.02 11.70 2.08
C GLN A 186 -0.57 12.71 1.06
N PRO A 187 -0.95 13.96 1.42
CA PRO A 187 -1.46 14.91 0.43
C PRO A 187 -0.44 15.27 -0.66
N ALA A 188 0.83 15.45 -0.28
CA ALA A 188 1.89 15.82 -1.19
C ALA A 188 2.37 14.60 -2.00
N LEU A 189 2.66 13.49 -1.32
CA LEU A 189 3.15 12.29 -1.97
C LEU A 189 2.10 11.73 -2.94
N HIS A 190 0.85 11.57 -2.51
CA HIS A 190 -0.21 11.09 -3.38
C HIS A 190 -0.47 12.06 -4.54
N GLY A 191 -0.46 13.38 -4.27
CA GLY A 191 -0.62 14.40 -5.31
C GLY A 191 0.42 14.31 -6.44
N LEU A 192 1.68 14.03 -6.14
CA LEU A 192 2.74 13.85 -7.14
C LEU A 192 2.49 12.62 -8.04
N TYR A 193 2.08 11.50 -7.43
CA TYR A 193 1.77 10.28 -8.18
C TYR A 193 0.50 10.44 -9.01
N VAL A 194 -0.57 11.03 -8.45
CA VAL A 194 -1.81 11.34 -9.20
C VAL A 194 -1.50 12.25 -10.38
N ALA A 195 -0.75 13.34 -10.18
CA ALA A 195 -0.37 14.25 -11.27
C ALA A 195 0.40 13.53 -12.39
N SER A 196 1.14 12.48 -12.05
CA SER A 196 1.87 11.68 -13.02
C SER A 196 0.96 10.68 -13.73
N PHE A 197 0.07 9.97 -13.04
CA PHE A 197 -0.70 8.83 -13.59
C PHE A 197 -2.17 9.12 -13.89
N GLN A 198 -2.62 10.38 -13.78
CA GLN A 198 -4.03 10.77 -13.96
C GLN A 198 -4.65 10.26 -15.27
N ARG A 199 -3.89 10.27 -16.37
CA ARG A 199 -4.39 9.82 -17.68
C ARG A 199 -4.60 8.31 -17.70
N GLU A 200 -3.62 7.56 -17.20
CA GLU A 200 -3.66 6.11 -17.11
C GLU A 200 -4.78 5.65 -16.16
N ASP A 201 -4.96 6.34 -15.03
CA ASP A 201 -6.04 6.09 -14.09
C ASP A 201 -7.43 6.30 -14.71
N ALA A 202 -7.64 7.43 -15.41
CA ALA A 202 -8.91 7.73 -16.07
C ALA A 202 -9.28 6.68 -17.13
N LEU A 203 -8.29 6.21 -17.91
CA LEU A 203 -8.52 5.18 -18.92
C LEU A 203 -8.92 3.84 -18.32
N VAL A 204 -8.31 3.43 -17.20
CA VAL A 204 -8.71 2.18 -16.53
C VAL A 204 -10.11 2.33 -15.94
N GLU A 205 -10.44 3.50 -15.41
CA GLU A 205 -11.78 3.78 -14.88
C GLU A 205 -12.85 3.64 -15.98
N ASP A 206 -12.63 4.25 -17.15
CA ASP A 206 -13.51 4.14 -18.32
C ASP A 206 -13.66 2.67 -18.77
N VAL A 207 -12.54 1.94 -18.91
CA VAL A 207 -12.57 0.52 -19.31
C VAL A 207 -13.28 -0.33 -18.26
N ALA A 208 -13.01 -0.11 -16.98
CA ALA A 208 -13.65 -0.85 -15.90
C ALA A 208 -15.16 -0.58 -15.84
N GLU A 209 -15.60 0.65 -16.11
CA GLU A 209 -17.01 0.99 -16.22
C GLU A 209 -17.71 0.23 -17.35
N LEU A 210 -17.12 0.23 -18.54
CA LEU A 210 -17.65 -0.50 -19.69
C LEU A 210 -17.71 -2.01 -19.43
N CYS A 211 -16.71 -2.57 -18.75
CA CYS A 211 -16.61 -4.00 -18.49
C CYS A 211 -17.46 -4.48 -17.30
N ARG A 212 -18.07 -3.57 -16.52
CA ARG A 212 -18.69 -3.87 -15.22
C ARG A 212 -19.85 -4.87 -15.30
N THR A 213 -20.54 -4.89 -16.43
CA THR A 213 -21.69 -5.76 -16.70
C THR A 213 -21.34 -6.97 -17.55
N ASN A 214 -20.10 -7.07 -18.05
CA ASN A 214 -19.69 -8.17 -18.93
C ASN A 214 -19.67 -9.51 -18.19
N ALA A 215 -19.91 -10.60 -18.92
CA ALA A 215 -19.83 -11.95 -18.38
C ALA A 215 -18.38 -12.35 -18.07
N LEU A 216 -18.18 -13.43 -17.31
CA LEU A 216 -16.83 -13.88 -16.93
C LEU A 216 -15.98 -14.33 -18.12
N GLU A 217 -16.63 -14.78 -19.19
CA GLU A 217 -16.03 -15.15 -20.47
C GLU A 217 -15.24 -13.98 -21.09
N TYR A 218 -15.75 -12.75 -20.94
CA TYR A 218 -15.09 -11.55 -21.45
C TYR A 218 -13.73 -11.33 -20.80
N PHE A 219 -13.59 -11.70 -19.53
CA PHE A 219 -12.33 -11.61 -18.79
C PHE A 219 -11.43 -12.83 -19.01
N GLU A 220 -11.78 -13.72 -19.93
CA GLU A 220 -11.04 -14.96 -20.23
C GLU A 220 -10.89 -15.91 -19.04
N VAL A 221 -11.78 -15.81 -18.03
CA VAL A 221 -11.73 -16.68 -16.86
C VAL A 221 -12.13 -18.10 -17.26
N LYS A 222 -11.25 -19.07 -17.02
CA LYS A 222 -11.52 -20.50 -17.29
C LYS A 222 -12.72 -21.01 -16.48
N PRO A 223 -13.55 -21.91 -17.03
CA PRO A 223 -14.76 -22.42 -16.36
C PRO A 223 -14.55 -22.94 -14.94
N VAL A 224 -13.41 -23.62 -14.68
CA VAL A 224 -13.05 -24.14 -13.35
C VAL A 224 -12.91 -23.04 -12.28
N PHE A 225 -12.57 -21.81 -12.67
CA PHE A 225 -12.39 -20.70 -11.73
C PHE A 225 -13.57 -19.71 -11.69
N ARG A 226 -14.63 -19.95 -12.48
CA ARG A 226 -15.83 -19.09 -12.47
C ARG A 226 -16.68 -19.30 -11.23
N LEU A 227 -16.66 -20.48 -10.63
CA LEU A 227 -17.43 -20.83 -9.42
C LEU A 227 -18.94 -20.58 -9.56
N ASP A 228 -19.46 -20.66 -10.79
CA ASP A 228 -20.86 -20.44 -11.15
C ASP A 228 -21.59 -21.75 -11.50
N GLY A 229 -20.91 -22.89 -11.36
CA GLY A 229 -21.42 -24.22 -11.74
C GLY A 229 -21.16 -24.63 -13.19
N SER A 230 -20.65 -23.72 -14.05
CA SER A 230 -20.42 -23.97 -15.48
C SER A 230 -19.44 -25.11 -15.78
N TRP A 231 -18.55 -25.42 -14.83
CA TRP A 231 -17.63 -26.57 -14.92
C TRP A 231 -18.35 -27.93 -14.98
N GLN A 232 -19.46 -28.08 -14.26
CA GLN A 232 -20.13 -29.39 -14.06
C GLN A 232 -21.39 -29.55 -14.90
N GLN A 233 -22.06 -28.45 -15.26
CA GLN A 233 -23.34 -28.45 -15.96
C GLN A 233 -23.29 -27.46 -17.13
N GLN A 234 -22.99 -27.97 -18.34
CA GLN A 234 -23.07 -27.16 -19.57
C GLN A 234 -24.53 -26.87 -19.99
N ASP A 235 -25.52 -27.64 -19.51
CA ASP A 235 -26.89 -27.67 -20.06
C ASP A 235 -27.97 -26.91 -19.28
N ARG A 236 -27.65 -26.23 -18.17
CA ARG A 236 -28.65 -25.38 -17.49
C ARG A 236 -28.53 -23.93 -17.94
N LEU A 237 -29.58 -23.46 -18.62
CA LEU A 237 -29.88 -22.09 -19.06
C LEU A 237 -29.99 -21.10 -17.88
N ALA A 238 -29.05 -21.11 -16.92
CA ALA A 238 -28.95 -20.01 -15.97
C ALA A 238 -28.58 -18.74 -16.76
N ASP A 239 -29.32 -17.65 -16.51
CA ASP A 239 -29.06 -16.35 -17.11
C ASP A 239 -27.59 -15.95 -16.81
N GLY A 240 -26.92 -15.29 -17.77
CA GLY A 240 -25.53 -14.85 -17.61
C GLY A 240 -25.34 -13.96 -16.37
N ASN A 241 -26.37 -13.20 -16.01
CA ASN A 241 -26.39 -12.41 -14.79
C ASN A 241 -26.40 -13.25 -13.52
N GLU A 242 -27.17 -14.34 -13.48
CA GLU A 242 -27.22 -15.24 -12.32
C GLU A 242 -25.85 -15.90 -12.09
N ARG A 243 -25.20 -16.34 -13.16
CA ARG A 243 -23.84 -16.91 -13.10
C ARG A 243 -22.84 -15.90 -12.54
N ARG A 244 -22.86 -14.67 -13.06
CA ARG A 244 -22.02 -13.57 -12.54
C ARG A 244 -22.27 -13.32 -11.05
N LEU A 245 -23.53 -13.30 -10.61
CA LEU A 245 -23.87 -13.10 -9.19
C LEU A 245 -23.36 -14.24 -8.30
N LEU A 246 -23.40 -15.49 -8.76
CA LEU A 246 -22.85 -16.63 -8.02
C LEU A 246 -21.32 -16.50 -7.84
N THR A 247 -20.61 -16.19 -8.92
CA THR A 247 -19.17 -15.90 -8.87
C THR A 247 -18.85 -14.80 -7.87
N LEU A 248 -19.57 -13.67 -7.93
CA LEU A 248 -19.35 -12.52 -7.05
C LEU A 248 -19.52 -12.90 -5.58
N ARG A 249 -20.49 -13.76 -5.25
CA ARG A 249 -20.69 -14.27 -3.88
C ARG A 249 -19.49 -15.06 -3.38
N HIS A 250 -18.89 -15.91 -4.22
CA HIS A 250 -17.73 -16.70 -3.84
C HIS A 250 -16.47 -15.86 -3.66
N TYR A 251 -16.26 -14.85 -4.51
CA TYR A 251 -15.11 -13.95 -4.41
C TYR A 251 -15.35 -12.70 -3.55
N ASN A 252 -16.45 -12.64 -2.79
CA ASN A 252 -16.83 -11.45 -2.03
C ASN A 252 -15.73 -10.97 -1.05
N ALA A 253 -15.02 -11.90 -0.40
CA ALA A 253 -13.91 -11.53 0.50
C ALA A 253 -12.75 -10.84 -0.24
N ALA A 254 -12.37 -11.37 -1.41
CA ALA A 254 -11.35 -10.79 -2.27
C ALA A 254 -11.78 -9.39 -2.77
N ILE A 255 -13.03 -9.27 -3.24
CA ILE A 255 -13.63 -8.00 -3.71
C ILE A 255 -13.68 -6.97 -2.58
N TYR A 256 -14.05 -7.39 -1.37
CA TYR A 256 -14.08 -6.53 -0.18
C TYR A 256 -12.70 -6.00 0.17
N HIS A 257 -11.68 -6.86 0.20
CA HIS A 257 -10.30 -6.42 0.48
C HIS A 257 -9.75 -5.50 -0.60
N MET A 258 -10.06 -5.80 -1.87
CA MET A 258 -9.68 -4.94 -2.99
C MET A 258 -10.35 -3.57 -2.86
N SER A 259 -11.67 -3.52 -2.63
CA SER A 259 -12.46 -2.28 -2.53
C SER A 259 -11.97 -1.34 -1.44
N ASN A 260 -11.46 -1.89 -0.33
CA ASN A 260 -10.96 -1.12 0.80
C ASN A 260 -9.47 -0.74 0.67
N LEU A 261 -8.80 -1.10 -0.42
CA LEU A 261 -7.38 -0.83 -0.60
C LEU A 261 -7.07 0.68 -0.53
N ALA A 262 -7.97 1.53 -1.03
CA ALA A 262 -7.82 2.99 -0.98
C ALA A 262 -7.86 3.56 0.45
N SER A 263 -8.59 2.92 1.38
CA SER A 263 -8.70 3.39 2.76
C SER A 263 -7.46 3.13 3.61
N GLU A 264 -6.67 2.12 3.25
CA GLU A 264 -5.39 1.87 3.90
C GLU A 264 -4.44 3.02 3.55
N ARG A 265 -3.65 3.50 4.50
CA ARG A 265 -2.69 4.61 4.27
C ARG A 265 -1.24 4.14 4.18
N SER A 266 -0.90 3.12 4.96
CA SER A 266 0.42 2.50 4.95
C SER A 266 0.64 1.68 3.67
N PRO A 267 1.73 1.91 2.91
CA PRO A 267 2.03 1.14 1.70
C PRO A 267 2.29 -0.34 2.01
N ILE A 268 2.86 -0.65 3.17
CA ILE A 268 3.12 -2.03 3.60
C ILE A 268 1.81 -2.75 3.86
N THR A 269 0.89 -2.12 4.59
CA THR A 269 -0.43 -2.71 4.89
C THR A 269 -1.26 -2.87 3.62
N LYS A 270 -1.17 -1.92 2.69
CA LYS A 270 -1.75 -2.06 1.34
C LYS A 270 -1.16 -3.28 0.60
N LEU A 271 0.16 -3.45 0.58
CA LEU A 271 0.81 -4.62 -0.04
C LEU A 271 0.37 -5.94 0.58
N GLU A 272 0.33 -6.02 1.92
CA GLU A 272 -0.17 -7.18 2.66
C GLU A 272 -1.63 -7.47 2.30
N ARG A 273 -2.46 -6.43 2.12
CA ARG A 273 -3.85 -6.56 1.68
C ARG A 273 -3.95 -7.07 0.24
N VAL A 274 -3.10 -6.61 -0.68
CA VAL A 274 -3.04 -7.10 -2.06
C VAL A 274 -2.63 -8.58 -2.11
N ALA A 275 -1.65 -8.98 -1.29
CA ALA A 275 -1.29 -10.38 -1.12
C ALA A 275 -2.46 -11.22 -0.58
N LEU A 276 -3.17 -10.70 0.42
CA LEU A 276 -4.35 -11.35 0.99
C LEU A 276 -5.45 -11.53 -0.07
N VAL A 277 -5.67 -10.59 -0.99
CA VAL A 277 -6.63 -10.77 -2.10
C VAL A 277 -6.28 -12.02 -2.92
N CYS A 278 -5.00 -12.23 -3.26
CA CYS A 278 -4.58 -13.41 -4.00
C CYS A 278 -4.83 -14.70 -3.20
N GLU A 279 -4.57 -14.68 -1.89
CA GLU A 279 -4.86 -15.80 -0.98
C GLU A 279 -6.37 -16.08 -0.85
N GLU A 280 -7.22 -15.05 -0.82
CA GLU A 280 -8.68 -15.20 -0.79
C GLU A 280 -9.21 -15.83 -2.07
N VAL A 281 -8.64 -15.50 -3.24
CA VAL A 281 -9.01 -16.11 -4.52
C VAL A 281 -8.74 -17.61 -4.49
N ASP A 282 -7.52 -18.02 -4.13
CA ASP A 282 -7.15 -19.43 -3.99
C ASP A 282 -8.03 -20.16 -2.97
N ARG A 283 -8.31 -19.51 -1.84
CA ARG A 283 -9.18 -20.05 -0.80
C ARG A 283 -10.62 -20.24 -1.27
N ALA A 284 -11.17 -19.28 -2.02
CA ALA A 284 -12.54 -19.34 -2.54
C ALA A 284 -12.71 -20.53 -3.50
N VAL A 285 -11.76 -20.73 -4.42
CA VAL A 285 -11.74 -21.87 -5.35
C VAL A 285 -11.71 -23.19 -4.57
N LYS A 286 -10.77 -23.34 -3.63
CA LYS A 286 -10.63 -24.57 -2.84
C LYS A 286 -11.85 -24.83 -1.96
N ALA A 287 -12.43 -23.79 -1.36
CA ALA A 287 -13.62 -23.90 -0.53
C ALA A 287 -14.85 -24.33 -1.34
N TYR A 288 -15.04 -23.74 -2.54
CA TYR A 288 -16.14 -24.09 -3.43
C TYR A 288 -16.14 -25.59 -3.78
N TYR A 289 -15.01 -26.12 -4.26
CA TYR A 289 -14.93 -27.52 -4.67
C TYR A 289 -14.90 -28.51 -3.50
N LYS A 290 -14.50 -28.08 -2.29
CA LYS A 290 -14.60 -28.92 -1.08
C LYS A 290 -16.04 -29.29 -0.73
N LEU A 291 -17.02 -28.49 -1.15
CA LEU A 291 -18.45 -28.71 -0.89
C LEU A 291 -19.13 -29.58 -1.97
N GLN A 292 -18.47 -29.82 -3.11
CA GLN A 292 -19.04 -30.59 -4.23
C GLN A 292 -18.92 -32.11 -4.02
N PRO A 293 -19.72 -32.97 -4.67
CA PRO A 293 -19.54 -34.42 -4.64
C PRO A 293 -18.15 -34.83 -5.16
N VAL A 294 -17.50 -35.83 -4.53
CA VAL A 294 -16.11 -36.24 -4.86
C VAL A 294 -15.95 -36.58 -6.34
N ASP A 295 -16.93 -37.27 -6.92
CA ASP A 295 -16.93 -37.72 -8.32
C ASP A 295 -17.01 -36.57 -9.33
N SER A 296 -17.36 -35.35 -8.89
CA SER A 296 -17.54 -34.16 -9.74
C SER A 296 -16.50 -33.07 -9.45
N ARG A 297 -15.49 -33.37 -8.61
CA ARG A 297 -14.42 -32.42 -8.27
C ARG A 297 -13.31 -32.47 -9.32
N PRO A 298 -12.78 -31.31 -9.76
CA PRO A 298 -11.51 -31.27 -10.46
C PRO A 298 -10.41 -31.91 -9.61
N SER A 299 -9.39 -32.44 -10.27
CA SER A 299 -8.21 -32.93 -9.59
C SER A 299 -7.50 -31.78 -8.84
N PRO A 300 -6.75 -32.06 -7.75
CA PRO A 300 -6.04 -31.03 -7.01
C PRO A 300 -5.07 -30.20 -7.87
N LYS A 301 -4.54 -30.78 -8.95
CA LYS A 301 -3.65 -30.08 -9.89
C LYS A 301 -4.40 -29.05 -10.74
N GLU A 302 -5.64 -29.33 -11.13
CA GLU A 302 -6.49 -28.42 -11.90
C GLU A 302 -7.04 -27.26 -11.05
N LEU A 303 -7.05 -27.42 -9.73
CA LEU A 303 -7.41 -26.36 -8.79
C LEU A 303 -6.25 -25.38 -8.52
N ASN A 304 -5.03 -25.70 -8.94
CA ASN A 304 -3.90 -24.79 -8.79
C ASN A 304 -4.01 -23.67 -9.81
N ILE A 305 -4.18 -22.44 -9.32
CA ILE A 305 -4.31 -21.25 -10.15
C ILE A 305 -2.94 -20.89 -10.71
N THR A 306 -2.81 -20.88 -12.03
CA THR A 306 -1.59 -20.39 -12.70
C THR A 306 -1.55 -18.86 -12.67
N THR A 307 -0.38 -18.26 -12.96
CA THR A 307 -0.27 -16.79 -13.01
C THR A 307 -1.21 -16.16 -14.04
N GLU A 308 -1.39 -16.81 -15.20
CA GLU A 308 -2.31 -16.34 -16.26
C GLU A 308 -3.76 -16.37 -15.78
N ASP A 309 -4.18 -17.48 -15.15
CA ASP A 309 -5.52 -17.64 -14.60
C ASP A 309 -5.79 -16.63 -13.47
N LEU A 310 -4.78 -16.38 -12.63
CA LEU A 310 -4.86 -15.38 -11.57
C LEU A 310 -5.00 -13.96 -12.16
N CYS A 311 -4.34 -13.63 -13.27
CA CYS A 311 -4.46 -12.33 -13.92
C CYS A 311 -5.88 -12.09 -14.44
N ALA A 312 -6.48 -13.07 -15.10
CA ALA A 312 -7.87 -13.02 -15.56
C ALA A 312 -8.85 -12.80 -14.39
N LEU A 313 -8.68 -13.58 -13.31
CA LEU A 313 -9.50 -13.46 -12.10
C LEU A 313 -9.35 -12.11 -11.41
N LEU A 314 -8.11 -11.63 -11.24
CA LEU A 314 -7.83 -10.33 -10.63
C LEU A 314 -8.39 -9.19 -11.48
N SER A 315 -8.41 -9.31 -12.80
CA SER A 315 -9.04 -8.32 -13.70
C SER A 315 -10.54 -8.21 -13.43
N PHE A 316 -11.22 -9.36 -13.34
CA PHE A 316 -12.63 -9.43 -12.97
C PHE A 316 -12.90 -8.87 -11.56
N ILE A 317 -12.06 -9.22 -10.58
CA ILE A 317 -12.18 -8.75 -9.18
C ILE A 317 -11.99 -7.24 -9.11
N LEU A 318 -11.01 -6.70 -9.84
CA LEU A 318 -10.75 -5.26 -9.89
C LEU A 318 -11.98 -4.51 -10.43
N VAL A 319 -12.54 -4.94 -11.56
CA VAL A 319 -13.75 -4.33 -12.14
C VAL A 319 -14.96 -4.47 -11.20
N SER A 320 -15.01 -5.56 -10.44
CA SER A 320 -16.06 -5.81 -9.45
C SER A 320 -15.86 -5.04 -8.13
N ALA A 321 -14.73 -4.34 -7.97
CA ALA A 321 -14.38 -3.47 -6.84
C ALA A 321 -14.18 -2.03 -7.33
N PRO A 322 -15.28 -1.27 -7.62
CA PRO A 322 -15.19 0.01 -8.32
C PRO A 322 -14.31 1.06 -7.64
N SER A 323 -14.28 1.06 -6.30
CA SER A 323 -13.44 1.97 -5.52
C SER A 323 -11.94 1.73 -5.72
N SER A 324 -11.54 0.54 -6.18
CA SER A 324 -10.15 0.18 -6.45
C SER A 324 -9.68 0.59 -7.84
N CYS A 325 -10.61 0.76 -8.78
CA CYS A 325 -10.31 1.27 -10.12
C CYS A 325 -9.90 2.75 -10.07
N LEU A 326 -10.47 3.50 -9.11
CA LEU A 326 -10.07 4.87 -8.83
C LEU A 326 -8.60 4.92 -8.42
N HIS A 327 -7.78 5.56 -9.26
CA HIS A 327 -6.35 5.75 -9.02
C HIS A 327 -5.50 4.46 -9.00
N VAL A 328 -5.90 3.39 -9.69
CA VAL A 328 -5.19 2.11 -9.63
C VAL A 328 -3.72 2.19 -10.08
N PHE A 329 -3.41 2.91 -11.16
CA PHE A 329 -2.02 3.10 -11.63
C PHE A 329 -1.22 3.93 -10.63
N THR A 330 -1.82 4.99 -10.08
CA THR A 330 -1.23 5.78 -8.99
C THR A 330 -0.89 4.88 -7.78
N GLN A 331 -1.80 4.01 -7.36
CA GLN A 331 -1.58 3.10 -6.23
C GLN A 331 -0.48 2.09 -6.54
N LEU A 332 -0.49 1.45 -7.72
CA LEU A 332 0.53 0.49 -8.13
C LEU A 332 1.92 1.13 -8.22
N ALA A 333 2.02 2.35 -8.77
CA ALA A 333 3.28 3.09 -8.86
C ALA A 333 3.84 3.43 -7.48
N LEU A 334 2.97 3.86 -6.57
CA LEU A 334 3.35 4.16 -5.19
C LEU A 334 3.79 2.87 -4.47
N LEU A 335 3.01 1.79 -4.51
CA LEU A 335 3.38 0.53 -3.87
C LEU A 335 4.69 -0.04 -4.42
N GLY A 336 4.89 0.00 -5.74
CA GLY A 336 6.13 -0.46 -6.38
C GLY A 336 7.35 0.41 -6.06
N SER A 337 7.17 1.71 -5.85
CA SER A 337 8.29 2.61 -5.51
C SER A 337 8.77 2.47 -4.07
N PHE A 338 7.91 1.94 -3.18
CA PHE A 338 8.17 1.85 -1.74
C PHE A 338 8.20 0.42 -1.19
N ILE A 339 8.15 -0.60 -2.06
CA ILE A 339 8.30 -1.99 -1.64
C ILE A 339 9.75 -2.24 -1.19
N SER A 340 9.92 -2.83 0.00
CA SER A 340 11.25 -3.21 0.48
C SER A 340 11.80 -4.40 -0.34
N PRO A 341 13.13 -4.54 -0.46
CA PRO A 341 13.72 -5.68 -1.16
C PRO A 341 13.28 -7.04 -0.60
N SER A 342 13.05 -7.12 0.72
CA SER A 342 12.54 -8.34 1.37
C SER A 342 11.14 -8.71 0.90
N ASN A 343 10.27 -7.71 0.72
CA ASN A 343 8.88 -7.92 0.32
C ASN A 343 8.75 -8.10 -1.19
N ALA A 344 9.63 -7.46 -1.97
CA ALA A 344 9.68 -7.57 -3.43
C ALA A 344 9.95 -9.00 -3.90
N ASN A 345 10.77 -9.76 -3.16
CA ASN A 345 11.04 -11.17 -3.45
C ASN A 345 10.06 -12.14 -2.77
N GLY A 346 9.09 -11.62 -2.01
CA GLY A 346 8.12 -12.40 -1.26
C GLY A 346 6.74 -12.46 -1.91
N ARG A 347 5.74 -12.86 -1.12
CA ARG A 347 4.34 -12.93 -1.56
C ARG A 347 3.79 -11.56 -1.96
N GLU A 348 4.21 -10.49 -1.28
CA GLU A 348 3.74 -9.13 -1.54
C GLU A 348 4.21 -8.63 -2.90
N GLY A 349 5.48 -8.91 -3.26
CA GLY A 349 6.02 -8.59 -4.58
C GLY A 349 5.34 -9.37 -5.70
N PHE A 350 5.11 -10.68 -5.50
CA PHE A 350 4.32 -11.48 -6.44
C PHE A 350 2.92 -10.92 -6.64
N ALA A 351 2.21 -10.59 -5.55
CA ALA A 351 0.85 -10.08 -5.62
C ALA A 351 0.77 -8.70 -6.29
N LEU A 352 1.74 -7.81 -6.02
CA LEU A 352 1.85 -6.53 -6.71
C LEU A 352 2.08 -6.72 -8.22
N ALA A 353 2.95 -7.64 -8.60
CA ALA A 353 3.20 -7.97 -10.01
C ALA A 353 1.95 -8.55 -10.68
N ALA A 354 1.26 -9.50 -10.03
CA ALA A 354 0.03 -10.10 -10.53
C ALA A 354 -1.09 -9.05 -10.71
N CYS A 355 -1.29 -8.15 -9.74
CA CYS A 355 -2.23 -7.05 -9.87
C CYS A 355 -1.83 -6.07 -10.98
N THR A 356 -0.54 -5.79 -11.13
CA THR A 356 -0.04 -4.96 -12.24
C THR A 356 -0.40 -5.61 -13.57
N THR A 357 -0.08 -6.89 -13.77
CA THR A 357 -0.42 -7.64 -14.99
C THR A 357 -1.92 -7.74 -15.21
N ALA A 358 -2.73 -7.88 -14.17
CA ALA A 358 -4.19 -7.89 -14.27
C ALA A 358 -4.74 -6.55 -14.81
N VAL A 359 -4.22 -5.41 -14.36
CA VAL A 359 -4.59 -4.11 -14.95
C VAL A 359 -4.19 -4.04 -16.43
N GLN A 360 -3.04 -4.60 -16.80
CA GLN A 360 -2.61 -4.65 -18.20
C GLN A 360 -3.52 -5.50 -19.06
N HIS A 361 -3.87 -6.69 -18.55
CA HIS A 361 -4.80 -7.60 -19.18
C HIS A 361 -6.16 -6.91 -19.39
N LEU A 362 -6.71 -6.27 -18.35
CA LEU A 362 -7.95 -5.50 -18.46
C LEU A 362 -7.89 -4.43 -19.57
N MET A 363 -6.77 -3.72 -19.70
CA MET A 363 -6.58 -2.70 -20.74
C MET A 363 -6.42 -3.29 -22.15
N GLN A 364 -6.12 -4.58 -22.27
CA GLN A 364 -5.96 -5.30 -23.53
C GLN A 364 -7.23 -6.03 -23.97
N LEU A 365 -8.15 -6.32 -23.04
CA LEU A 365 -9.48 -6.82 -23.36
C LEU A 365 -10.21 -5.78 -24.22
N ARG A 366 -10.41 -6.08 -25.49
CA ARG A 366 -11.08 -5.24 -26.49
C ARG A 366 -12.06 -6.05 -27.31
#